data_AF-A0A7J2XB56-F1
#
_entry.id   AF-A0A7J2XB56-F1
#
_cell.length_a   1.000
_cell.length_b   1.000
_cell.length_c   1.000
_cell.angle_alpha   90.00
_cell.angle_beta   90.00
_cell.angle_gamma   90.00
#
_symmetry.space_group_name_H-M   'P 1'
#
loop_
_entity.id
_entity.type
_entity.pdbx_description
1 polymer ?
#
loop_
_entity_poly.entity_id
_entity_poly.type
_entity_poly.pdbx_seq_one_letter_code
_entity_poly.pdbx_strand_id
1 'polypeptide(L)'
;MARVVVQRPDWGDPACRWGSKWLEEVIREAKTHSFTVSDLYGNKASRRNVMKECRKGDFIYFSGVGHGNATTFTGQREEPIFWFGDQETKEISRNKHFNFLSCRFGKLGAKWMARRGRAVGVHAYDADFAFIVDEGDFPDSYARPFFDSHLMVDRELLAGSTHGEAHRACRRRYLYWIMRSPYICRRYLIWDMIHKRFYGRRWANIWSKRACIITTLTLKDEKERLRDFERFRDDVILRRSLGRYLMSIYHLLSIPLVIFATETEGGRRLLKKFIVKPFWKIITKVRKT
;
A
#
# COMPACT_ATOMS: atom_id res chain seq x y z
N MET A 1 5.85 4.42 -15.08
CA MET A 1 6.14 4.37 -13.63
C MET A 1 4.81 4.23 -12.89
N ALA A 2 4.72 3.48 -11.80
CA ALA A 2 3.45 3.34 -11.06
C ALA A 2 3.19 4.59 -10.20
N ARG A 3 1.92 4.91 -9.98
CA ARG A 3 1.48 6.13 -9.29
C ARG A 3 0.88 5.84 -7.92
N VAL A 4 1.35 6.59 -6.94
CA VAL A 4 0.79 6.71 -5.60
C VAL A 4 -0.01 8.01 -5.52
N VAL A 5 -1.26 7.93 -5.07
CA VAL A 5 -2.09 9.11 -4.77
C VAL A 5 -2.06 9.32 -3.27
N VAL A 6 -1.63 10.50 -2.84
CA VAL A 6 -1.61 10.88 -1.42
C VAL A 6 -2.60 12.02 -1.19
N GLN A 7 -3.63 11.78 -0.39
CA GLN A 7 -4.65 12.79 -0.07
C GLN A 7 -4.38 13.41 1.30
N ARG A 8 -4.16 14.72 1.32
CA ARG A 8 -3.74 15.47 2.51
C ARG A 8 -4.60 16.73 2.69
N PRO A 9 -5.88 16.60 3.07
CA PRO A 9 -6.71 17.76 3.25
C PRO A 9 -6.23 18.60 4.45
N ASP A 10 -6.39 19.90 4.36
CA ASP A 10 -5.99 20.85 5.40
C ASP A 10 -6.85 22.12 5.28
N TRP A 11 -7.66 22.38 6.30
CA TRP A 11 -8.55 23.54 6.37
C TRP A 11 -8.63 24.14 7.78
N GLY A 12 -7.66 23.83 8.64
CA GLY A 12 -7.66 24.24 10.06
C GLY A 12 -8.28 23.22 11.01
N ASP A 13 -8.86 22.12 10.51
CA ASP A 13 -9.24 20.97 11.34
C ASP A 13 -7.99 20.29 11.94
N PRO A 14 -7.86 20.15 13.27
CA PRO A 14 -6.65 19.61 13.89
C PRO A 14 -6.31 18.19 13.44
N ALA A 15 -7.30 17.30 13.31
CA ALA A 15 -7.04 15.92 12.94
C ALA A 15 -6.47 15.80 11.52
N CYS A 16 -7.09 16.51 10.58
CA CYS A 16 -6.65 16.59 9.20
C CYS A 16 -5.31 17.30 9.07
N ARG A 17 -5.08 18.40 9.82
CA ARG A 17 -3.80 19.13 9.82
C ARG A 17 -2.63 18.24 10.23
N TRP A 18 -2.74 17.49 11.34
CA TRP A 18 -1.69 16.56 11.77
C TRP A 18 -1.49 15.42 10.78
N GLY A 19 -2.58 14.76 10.34
CA GLY A 19 -2.46 13.67 9.37
C GLY A 19 -1.89 14.12 8.02
N SER A 20 -2.28 15.30 7.56
CA SER A 20 -1.78 15.93 6.33
C SER A 20 -0.28 16.16 6.41
N LYS A 21 0.23 16.61 7.56
CA LYS A 21 1.67 16.80 7.76
C LYS A 21 2.42 15.48 7.79
N TRP A 22 1.94 14.49 8.53
CA TRP A 22 2.56 13.17 8.63
C TRP A 22 2.59 12.41 7.29
N LEU A 23 1.58 12.59 6.44
CA LEU A 23 1.55 11.98 5.10
C LEU A 23 2.63 12.52 4.13
N GLU A 24 3.35 13.60 4.47
CA GLU A 24 4.55 14.01 3.73
C GLU A 24 5.62 12.90 3.72
N GLU A 25 5.67 12.07 4.76
CA GLU A 25 6.59 10.92 4.81
C GLU A 25 6.25 9.87 3.74
N VAL A 26 4.96 9.63 3.47
CA VAL A 26 4.52 8.71 2.42
C VAL A 26 5.00 9.20 1.05
N ILE A 27 4.94 10.51 0.83
CA ILE A 27 5.43 11.13 -0.41
C ILE A 27 6.93 10.90 -0.55
N ARG A 28 7.70 11.12 0.51
CA ARG A 28 9.16 10.92 0.52
C ARG A 28 9.50 9.46 0.24
N GLU A 29 8.86 8.55 0.95
CA GLU A 29 9.06 7.11 0.82
C GLU A 29 8.72 6.61 -0.60
N ALA A 30 7.59 7.06 -1.15
CA ALA A 30 7.18 6.70 -2.51
C ALA A 30 8.19 7.17 -3.55
N LYS A 31 8.74 8.39 -3.38
CA LYS A 31 9.80 8.91 -4.26
C LYS A 31 11.09 8.10 -4.15
N THR A 32 11.52 7.73 -2.93
CA THR A 32 12.69 6.84 -2.70
C THR A 32 12.54 5.52 -3.46
N HIS A 33 11.31 5.00 -3.54
CA HIS A 33 10.98 3.78 -4.26
C HIS A 33 10.57 3.99 -5.72
N SER A 34 10.90 5.14 -6.31
CA SER A 34 10.68 5.44 -7.74
C SER A 34 9.21 5.34 -8.17
N PHE A 35 8.28 5.73 -7.31
CA PHE A 35 6.89 5.96 -7.69
C PHE A 35 6.69 7.40 -8.15
N THR A 36 5.76 7.59 -9.09
CA THR A 36 5.19 8.92 -9.34
C THR A 36 4.19 9.23 -8.24
N VAL A 37 4.21 10.44 -7.69
CA VAL A 37 3.31 10.83 -6.60
C VAL A 37 2.36 11.92 -7.07
N SER A 38 1.06 11.70 -6.87
CA SER A 38 0.03 12.73 -6.94
C SER A 38 -0.27 13.21 -5.53
N ASP A 39 0.37 14.31 -5.13
CA ASP A 39 0.13 14.96 -3.83
C ASP A 39 -1.08 15.90 -3.93
N LEU A 40 -2.18 15.52 -3.28
CA LEU A 40 -3.43 16.24 -3.25
C LEU A 40 -3.60 16.93 -1.88
N TYR A 41 -2.91 18.06 -1.72
CA TYR A 41 -2.93 18.87 -0.50
C TYR A 41 -4.03 19.94 -0.47
N GLY A 42 -4.64 20.16 0.70
CA GLY A 42 -5.64 21.22 0.94
C GLY A 42 -6.82 21.11 -0.04
N ASN A 43 -7.16 22.20 -0.74
CA ASN A 43 -8.25 22.22 -1.73
C ASN A 43 -8.07 21.21 -2.89
N LYS A 44 -6.87 20.66 -3.09
CA LYS A 44 -6.66 19.57 -4.05
C LYS A 44 -7.17 18.23 -3.54
N ALA A 45 -7.35 18.04 -2.23
CA ALA A 45 -7.93 16.85 -1.60
C ALA A 45 -9.46 16.75 -1.77
N SER A 46 -9.97 17.10 -2.96
CA SER A 46 -11.39 17.04 -3.32
C SER A 46 -11.71 15.78 -4.11
N ARG A 47 -12.97 15.35 -4.13
CA ARG A 47 -13.39 14.12 -4.83
C ARG A 47 -12.99 14.18 -6.29
N ARG A 48 -13.30 15.30 -6.95
CA ARG A 48 -12.98 15.51 -8.37
C ARG A 48 -11.51 15.22 -8.68
N ASN A 49 -10.59 15.73 -7.86
CA ASN A 49 -9.15 15.57 -8.09
C ASN A 49 -8.67 14.17 -7.71
N VAL A 50 -9.16 13.61 -6.60
CA VAL A 50 -8.83 12.24 -6.20
C VAL A 50 -9.26 11.25 -7.28
N MET A 51 -10.51 11.34 -7.76
CA MET A 51 -11.02 10.49 -8.83
C MET A 51 -10.24 10.69 -10.13
N LYS A 52 -9.94 11.94 -10.51
CA LYS A 52 -9.11 12.24 -11.68
C LYS A 52 -7.76 11.52 -11.63
N GLU A 53 -7.07 11.56 -10.49
CA GLU A 53 -5.77 10.91 -10.33
C GLU A 53 -5.88 9.39 -10.24
N CYS A 54 -6.91 8.86 -9.59
CA CYS A 54 -7.13 7.43 -9.44
C CYS A 54 -7.59 6.73 -10.74
N ARG A 55 -8.24 7.47 -11.66
CA ARG A 55 -8.61 6.94 -12.99
C ARG A 55 -7.42 6.79 -13.94
N LYS A 56 -6.26 7.38 -13.63
CA LYS A 56 -5.06 7.21 -14.46
C LYS A 56 -4.62 5.75 -14.47
N GLY A 57 -4.22 5.25 -15.64
CA GLY A 57 -3.85 3.84 -15.83
C GLY A 57 -2.66 3.38 -14.97
N ASP A 58 -1.81 4.33 -14.56
CA ASP A 58 -0.63 4.11 -13.72
C ASP A 58 -0.93 4.09 -12.21
N PHE A 59 -2.12 4.49 -11.76
CA PHE A 59 -2.52 4.44 -10.34
C PHE A 59 -2.43 3.02 -9.78
N ILE A 60 -1.82 2.87 -8.61
CA ILE A 60 -1.71 1.56 -7.93
C ILE A 60 -2.05 1.62 -6.44
N TYR A 61 -1.73 2.72 -5.77
CA TYR A 61 -1.83 2.83 -4.32
C TYR A 61 -2.37 4.19 -3.90
N PHE A 62 -3.31 4.18 -2.97
CA PHE A 62 -3.83 5.38 -2.32
C PHE A 62 -3.47 5.36 -0.83
N SER A 63 -2.98 6.49 -0.32
CA SER A 63 -2.83 6.75 1.11
C SER A 63 -3.47 8.08 1.43
N GLY A 64 -4.30 8.16 2.47
CA GLY A 64 -4.99 9.40 2.75
C GLY A 64 -5.56 9.51 4.15
N VAL A 65 -5.65 10.75 4.60
CA VAL A 65 -6.36 11.14 5.81
C VAL A 65 -7.63 11.88 5.44
N GLY A 66 -8.63 11.70 6.28
CA GLY A 66 -9.88 12.43 6.27
C GLY A 66 -10.75 11.98 7.42
N HIS A 67 -11.78 12.76 7.70
CA HIS A 67 -12.86 12.32 8.57
C HIS A 67 -13.59 11.14 7.93
N GLY A 68 -14.52 10.57 8.68
CA GLY A 68 -15.35 9.52 8.14
C GLY A 68 -16.23 8.86 9.17
N ASN A 69 -16.98 7.90 8.66
CA ASN A 69 -17.88 7.08 9.43
C ASN A 69 -17.85 5.65 8.89
N ALA A 70 -18.81 4.82 9.29
CA ALA A 70 -18.84 3.41 8.86
C ALA A 70 -18.84 3.22 7.35
N THR A 71 -19.44 4.15 6.60
CA THR A 71 -19.69 4.02 5.16
C THR A 71 -18.87 4.96 4.30
N THR A 72 -18.34 6.06 4.84
CA THR A 72 -17.81 7.17 4.04
C THR A 72 -16.43 7.61 4.54
N PHE A 73 -15.51 7.83 3.61
CA PHE A 73 -14.21 8.48 3.78
C PHE A 73 -14.26 9.85 3.09
N THR A 74 -13.80 10.89 3.77
CA THR A 74 -13.91 12.28 3.27
C THR A 74 -12.55 12.90 2.94
N GLY A 75 -12.59 14.09 2.33
CA GLY A 75 -11.42 14.88 1.96
C GLY A 75 -11.53 16.30 2.51
N GLN A 76 -11.15 17.29 1.69
CA GLN A 76 -11.16 18.69 2.10
C GLN A 76 -12.57 19.13 2.54
N ARG A 77 -12.66 19.73 3.74
CA ARG A 77 -13.94 20.21 4.32
C ARG A 77 -15.01 19.11 4.33
N GLU A 78 -14.59 17.89 4.66
CA GLU A 78 -15.44 16.70 4.75
C GLU A 78 -16.16 16.30 3.45
N GLU A 79 -15.70 16.78 2.29
CA GLU A 79 -16.24 16.34 0.99
C GLU A 79 -16.11 14.81 0.86
N PRO A 80 -17.21 14.05 0.62
CA PRO A 80 -17.14 12.61 0.46
C PRO A 80 -16.25 12.19 -0.72
N ILE A 81 -15.26 11.34 -0.46
CA ILE A 81 -14.33 10.85 -1.48
C ILE A 81 -14.65 9.41 -1.84
N PHE A 82 -14.73 8.50 -0.87
CA PHE A 82 -15.11 7.10 -1.13
C PHE A 82 -16.25 6.72 -0.21
N TRP A 83 -17.26 6.01 -0.71
CA TRP A 83 -18.33 5.51 0.15
C TRP A 83 -18.92 4.17 -0.29
N PHE A 84 -19.58 3.53 0.66
CA PHE A 84 -20.28 2.27 0.47
C PHE A 84 -21.36 2.40 -0.61
N GLY A 85 -21.34 1.49 -1.59
CA GLY A 85 -22.35 1.45 -2.65
C GLY A 85 -22.04 2.34 -3.86
N ASP A 86 -21.06 3.23 -3.77
CA ASP A 86 -20.66 4.11 -4.88
C ASP A 86 -20.03 3.34 -6.04
N GLN A 87 -20.65 3.38 -7.21
CA GLN A 87 -20.16 2.66 -8.38
C GLN A 87 -18.77 3.13 -8.80
N GLU A 88 -18.47 4.42 -8.67
CA GLU A 88 -17.14 4.95 -8.99
C GLU A 88 -16.07 4.45 -8.01
N THR A 89 -16.35 4.50 -6.70
CA THR A 89 -15.48 3.90 -5.67
C THR A 89 -15.22 2.43 -5.98
N LYS A 90 -16.25 1.67 -6.37
CA LYS A 90 -16.12 0.25 -6.73
C LYS A 90 -15.19 0.04 -7.91
N GLU A 91 -15.33 0.84 -8.96
CA GLU A 91 -14.52 0.74 -10.18
C GLU A 91 -13.06 1.09 -9.93
N ILE A 92 -12.81 2.21 -9.23
CA ILE A 92 -11.46 2.66 -8.87
C ILE A 92 -10.78 1.69 -7.92
N SER A 93 -11.54 1.03 -7.04
CA SER A 93 -10.99 0.04 -6.11
C SER A 93 -10.38 -1.17 -6.81
N ARG A 94 -10.82 -1.49 -8.03
CA ARG A 94 -10.51 -2.76 -8.68
C ARG A 94 -9.02 -2.95 -8.92
N ASN A 95 -8.46 -4.00 -8.32
CA ASN A 95 -7.04 -4.34 -8.40
C ASN A 95 -6.10 -3.21 -7.90
N LYS A 96 -6.56 -2.39 -6.96
CA LYS A 96 -5.77 -1.32 -6.32
C LYS A 96 -5.59 -1.60 -4.83
N HIS A 97 -4.71 -0.80 -4.23
CA HIS A 97 -4.29 -0.92 -2.85
C HIS A 97 -4.59 0.40 -2.11
N PHE A 98 -5.00 0.31 -0.85
CA PHE A 98 -5.44 1.48 -0.09
C PHE A 98 -4.98 1.41 1.37
N ASN A 99 -4.58 2.56 1.92
CA ASN A 99 -4.46 2.80 3.35
C ASN A 99 -5.24 4.06 3.73
N PHE A 100 -6.21 3.91 4.62
CA PHE A 100 -7.06 4.98 5.10
C PHE A 100 -6.76 5.30 6.56
N LEU A 101 -6.52 6.57 6.83
CA LEU A 101 -6.60 7.18 8.15
C LEU A 101 -7.95 7.89 8.27
N SER A 102 -8.98 7.14 8.66
CA SER A 102 -10.33 7.66 8.87
C SER A 102 -11.12 6.78 9.83
N CYS A 103 -11.82 7.42 10.76
CA CYS A 103 -12.56 6.76 11.82
C CYS A 103 -13.67 5.88 11.25
N ARG A 104 -13.77 4.65 11.76
CA ARG A 104 -14.83 3.66 11.47
C ARG A 104 -15.01 3.25 10.01
N PHE A 105 -14.33 3.84 9.03
CA PHE A 105 -14.46 3.47 7.61
C PHE A 105 -14.14 1.99 7.33
N GLY A 106 -13.33 1.38 8.22
CA GLY A 106 -13.08 -0.04 8.29
C GLY A 106 -14.32 -0.91 8.52
N LYS A 107 -15.40 -0.41 9.14
CA LYS A 107 -16.58 -1.21 9.48
C LYS A 107 -17.32 -1.70 8.24
N LEU A 108 -17.67 -0.79 7.31
CA LEU A 108 -18.42 -1.13 6.09
C LEU A 108 -17.72 -0.68 4.81
N GLY A 109 -17.31 0.58 4.70
CA GLY A 109 -16.74 1.16 3.47
C GLY A 109 -15.53 0.40 2.94
N ALA A 110 -14.45 0.32 3.72
CA ALA A 110 -13.22 -0.38 3.34
C ALA A 110 -13.44 -1.89 3.08
N LYS A 111 -14.28 -2.52 3.92
CA LYS A 111 -14.63 -3.94 3.79
C LYS A 111 -15.40 -4.21 2.49
N TRP A 112 -16.28 -3.30 2.09
CA TRP A 112 -17.01 -3.35 0.84
C TRP A 112 -16.10 -3.09 -0.37
N MET A 113 -15.18 -2.12 -0.29
CA MET A 113 -14.16 -1.90 -1.34
C MET A 113 -13.34 -3.16 -1.60
N ALA A 114 -12.90 -3.87 -0.56
CA ALA A 114 -12.17 -5.13 -0.71
C ALA A 114 -13.02 -6.23 -1.36
N ARG A 115 -14.28 -6.40 -0.91
CA ARG A 115 -15.14 -7.53 -1.36
C ARG A 115 -15.84 -7.29 -2.69
N ARG A 116 -16.46 -6.13 -2.85
CA ARG A 116 -17.30 -5.77 -4.00
C ARG A 116 -16.54 -4.92 -5.02
N GLY A 117 -15.69 -4.00 -4.54
CA GLY A 117 -14.76 -3.25 -5.37
C GLY A 117 -13.57 -4.06 -5.87
N ARG A 118 -13.32 -5.24 -5.30
CA ARG A 118 -12.18 -6.12 -5.64
C ARG A 118 -10.83 -5.41 -5.48
N ALA A 119 -10.71 -4.55 -4.47
CA ALA A 119 -9.40 -4.06 -4.04
C ALA A 119 -8.51 -5.22 -3.59
N VAL A 120 -7.22 -5.13 -3.89
CA VAL A 120 -6.24 -6.17 -3.53
C VAL A 120 -6.03 -6.18 -2.03
N GLY A 121 -5.92 -4.99 -1.44
CA GLY A 121 -5.78 -4.80 0.00
C GLY A 121 -6.19 -3.41 0.44
N VAL A 122 -6.91 -3.34 1.56
CA VAL A 122 -7.38 -2.10 2.18
C VAL A 122 -7.06 -2.14 3.66
N HIS A 123 -6.28 -1.17 4.14
CA HIS A 123 -6.02 -0.95 5.56
C HIS A 123 -6.86 0.23 6.05
N ALA A 124 -7.57 0.08 7.16
CA ALA A 124 -8.48 1.11 7.70
C ALA A 124 -8.76 0.86 9.19
N TYR A 125 -9.44 1.79 9.88
CA TYR A 125 -9.88 1.58 11.27
C TYR A 125 -11.35 1.18 11.35
N ASP A 126 -11.65 0.14 12.12
CA ASP A 126 -13.04 -0.29 12.36
C ASP A 126 -13.69 0.34 13.61
N ALA A 127 -13.00 1.27 14.26
CA ALA A 127 -13.53 2.12 15.33
C ALA A 127 -13.01 3.56 15.17
N ASP A 128 -13.46 4.45 16.04
CA ASP A 128 -12.84 5.76 16.17
C ASP A 128 -11.44 5.55 16.74
N PHE A 129 -10.41 6.09 16.09
CA PHE A 129 -9.06 6.12 16.66
C PHE A 129 -8.87 7.43 17.42
N ALA A 130 -7.86 7.49 18.29
CA ALA A 130 -7.57 8.69 19.04
C ALA A 130 -6.06 8.92 19.14
N PHE A 131 -5.64 10.15 18.93
CA PHE A 131 -4.26 10.56 19.21
C PHE A 131 -4.27 11.87 19.99
N ILE A 132 -3.24 12.05 20.81
CA ILE A 132 -3.07 13.25 21.62
C ILE A 132 -2.21 14.21 20.81
N VAL A 133 -2.63 15.46 20.72
CA VAL A 133 -1.86 16.54 20.10
C VAL A 133 -1.48 17.56 21.16
N ASP A 134 -0.39 18.26 20.89
CA ASP A 134 0.02 19.49 21.55
C ASP A 134 0.21 20.53 20.45
N GLU A 135 -0.59 21.60 20.45
CA GLU A 135 -0.51 22.63 19.41
C GLU A 135 0.80 23.43 19.47
N GLY A 136 1.44 23.49 20.64
CA GLY A 136 2.75 24.13 20.81
C GLY A 136 3.91 23.32 20.22
N ASP A 137 3.69 22.03 19.94
CA ASP A 137 4.68 21.09 19.42
C ASP A 137 4.10 20.33 18.21
N PHE A 138 3.89 21.08 17.12
CA PHE A 138 3.40 20.56 15.84
C PHE A 138 4.58 20.26 14.89
N PRO A 139 4.55 19.13 14.13
CA PRO A 139 3.55 18.05 14.14
C PRO A 139 3.90 16.91 15.10
N ASP A 140 5.03 17.04 15.78
CA ASP A 140 5.66 16.03 16.60
C ASP A 140 5.39 16.33 18.07
N SER A 141 4.69 15.43 18.76
CA SER A 141 4.52 15.49 20.20
C SER A 141 4.04 14.12 20.68
N TYR A 142 3.01 14.07 21.53
CA TYR A 142 2.28 12.85 21.86
C TYR A 142 1.61 12.18 20.65
N ALA A 143 1.51 12.87 19.51
CA ALA A 143 0.92 12.35 18.28
C ALA A 143 1.84 11.37 17.53
N ARG A 144 3.17 11.55 17.64
CA ARG A 144 4.17 10.76 16.91
C ARG A 144 3.99 9.24 17.06
N PRO A 145 3.82 8.69 18.27
CA PRO A 145 3.52 7.28 18.47
C PRO A 145 2.40 6.70 17.60
N PHE A 146 1.32 7.47 17.42
CA PHE A 146 0.18 7.05 16.61
C PHE A 146 0.51 7.07 15.12
N PHE A 147 0.96 8.22 14.59
CA PHE A 147 1.19 8.38 13.16
C PHE A 147 2.32 7.50 12.66
N ASP A 148 3.41 7.38 13.41
CA ASP A 148 4.52 6.53 13.05
C ASP A 148 4.13 5.03 13.02
N SER A 149 3.19 4.62 13.87
CA SER A 149 2.61 3.27 13.83
C SER A 149 1.68 3.08 12.65
N HIS A 150 0.82 4.05 12.37
CA HIS A 150 -0.10 4.03 11.23
C HIS A 150 0.65 3.94 9.90
N LEU A 151 1.60 4.85 9.68
CA LEU A 151 2.36 4.99 8.43
C LEU A 151 3.35 3.85 8.20
N MET A 152 3.61 3.01 9.20
CA MET A 152 4.37 1.79 9.01
C MET A 152 3.76 0.89 7.91
N VAL A 153 2.44 0.92 7.72
CA VAL A 153 1.80 0.23 6.61
C VAL A 153 2.28 0.78 5.26
N ASP A 154 2.28 2.10 5.10
CA ASP A 154 2.71 2.74 3.86
C ASP A 154 4.18 2.44 3.57
N ARG A 155 5.06 2.59 4.56
CA ARG A 155 6.50 2.36 4.42
C ARG A 155 6.79 0.93 3.94
N GLU A 156 6.20 -0.06 4.60
CA GLU A 156 6.38 -1.46 4.25
C GLU A 156 5.84 -1.80 2.86
N LEU A 157 4.65 -1.33 2.51
CA LEU A 157 4.07 -1.59 1.20
C LEU A 157 4.91 -0.95 0.09
N LEU A 158 5.33 0.31 0.26
CA LEU A 158 6.18 1.02 -0.69
C LEU A 158 7.53 0.33 -0.86
N ALA A 159 8.11 -0.20 0.23
CA ALA A 159 9.36 -0.96 0.22
C ALA A 159 9.26 -2.36 -0.41
N GLY A 160 8.05 -2.85 -0.71
CA GLY A 160 7.83 -4.12 -1.39
C GLY A 160 7.23 -5.25 -0.56
N SER A 161 7.00 -5.01 0.73
CA SER A 161 6.39 -5.98 1.63
C SER A 161 4.96 -6.29 1.21
N THR A 162 4.51 -7.49 1.57
CA THR A 162 3.11 -7.91 1.40
C THR A 162 2.20 -7.19 2.40
N HIS A 163 0.89 -7.15 2.13
CA HIS A 163 -0.08 -6.59 3.08
C HIS A 163 -0.04 -7.27 4.45
N GLY A 164 0.20 -8.59 4.49
CA GLY A 164 0.33 -9.33 5.74
C GLY A 164 1.57 -8.92 6.54
N GLU A 165 2.69 -8.68 5.87
CA GLU A 165 3.92 -8.18 6.50
C GLU A 165 3.74 -6.74 6.99
N ALA A 166 3.21 -5.85 6.15
CA ALA A 166 2.94 -4.46 6.49
C ALA A 166 1.99 -4.34 7.69
N HIS A 167 0.93 -5.15 7.74
CA HIS A 167 0.00 -5.16 8.88
C HIS A 167 0.68 -5.64 10.18
N ARG A 168 1.52 -6.68 10.11
CA ARG A 168 2.29 -7.14 11.27
C ARG A 168 3.31 -6.11 11.73
N ALA A 169 3.99 -5.43 10.80
CA ALA A 169 4.93 -4.36 11.11
C ALA A 169 4.24 -3.17 11.80
N CYS A 170 3.07 -2.76 11.31
CA CYS A 170 2.22 -1.76 11.95
C CYS A 170 1.89 -2.14 13.41
N ARG A 171 1.43 -3.37 13.66
CA ARG A 171 1.16 -3.85 15.03
C ARG A 171 2.41 -3.87 15.90
N ARG A 172 3.55 -4.32 15.38
CA ARG A 172 4.83 -4.26 16.10
C ARG A 172 5.23 -2.82 16.43
N ARG A 173 4.94 -1.87 15.53
CA ARG A 173 5.26 -0.46 15.75
C ARG A 173 4.38 0.16 16.84
N TYR A 174 3.10 -0.18 16.88
CA TYR A 174 2.24 0.16 18.02
C TYR A 174 2.79 -0.43 19.32
N LEU A 175 3.13 -1.72 19.37
CA LEU A 175 3.71 -2.34 20.57
C LEU A 175 5.00 -1.64 21.03
N TYR A 176 5.88 -1.31 20.08
CA TYR A 176 7.11 -0.56 20.35
C TYR A 176 6.82 0.75 21.10
N TRP A 177 5.80 1.50 20.64
CA TRP A 177 5.41 2.76 21.24
C TRP A 177 4.61 2.62 22.53
N ILE A 178 3.74 1.62 22.66
CA ILE A 178 3.01 1.34 23.91
C ILE A 178 4.00 1.19 25.08
N MET A 179 5.16 0.56 24.85
CA MET A 179 6.19 0.37 25.87
C MET A 179 7.02 1.64 26.17
N ARG A 180 7.02 2.64 25.29
CA ARG A 180 7.92 3.81 25.35
C ARG A 180 7.22 5.14 25.53
N SER A 181 5.94 5.21 25.20
CA SER A 181 5.16 6.44 25.29
C SER A 181 4.70 6.72 26.73
N PRO A 182 4.44 7.99 27.05
CA PRO A 182 3.81 8.40 28.30
C PRO A 182 2.49 7.67 28.54
N TYR A 183 2.17 7.41 29.82
CA TYR A 183 1.00 6.60 30.21
C TYR A 183 -0.31 7.09 29.57
N ILE A 184 -0.47 8.41 29.46
CA ILE A 184 -1.65 9.05 28.87
C ILE A 184 -1.90 8.63 27.40
N CYS A 185 -0.85 8.34 26.63
CA CYS A 185 -0.96 7.87 25.25
C CYS A 185 -1.28 6.37 25.16
N ARG A 186 -0.80 5.56 26.12
CA ARG A 186 -0.75 4.10 25.98
C ARG A 186 -2.13 3.48 25.75
N ARG A 187 -3.15 3.95 26.45
CA ARG A 187 -4.53 3.44 26.29
C ARG A 187 -5.05 3.61 24.86
N TYR A 188 -4.76 4.75 24.25
CA TYR A 188 -5.18 5.07 22.88
C TYR A 188 -4.38 4.24 21.88
N LEU A 189 -3.06 4.10 22.08
CA LEU A 189 -2.23 3.26 21.22
C LEU A 189 -2.66 1.78 21.23
N ILE A 190 -3.04 1.25 22.40
CA ILE A 190 -3.60 -0.12 22.51
C ILE A 190 -4.91 -0.22 21.72
N TRP A 191 -5.82 0.74 21.92
CA TRP A 191 -7.10 0.80 21.23
C TRP A 191 -6.91 0.87 19.71
N ASP A 192 -6.12 1.82 19.22
CA ASP A 192 -5.87 2.02 17.79
C ASP A 192 -5.19 0.82 17.15
N MET A 193 -4.28 0.16 17.85
CA MET A 193 -3.63 -1.08 17.37
C MET A 193 -4.66 -2.20 17.15
N ILE A 194 -5.61 -2.36 18.06
CA ILE A 194 -6.65 -3.40 17.97
C ILE A 194 -7.62 -3.09 16.84
N HIS A 195 -7.91 -1.81 16.63
CA HIS A 195 -8.91 -1.32 15.66
C HIS A 195 -8.34 -1.01 14.27
N LYS A 196 -7.02 -0.97 14.10
CA LYS A 196 -6.41 -0.99 12.76
C LYS A 196 -6.64 -2.37 12.14
N ARG A 197 -7.41 -2.41 11.05
CA ARG A 197 -7.77 -3.64 10.32
C ARG A 197 -7.18 -3.67 8.93
N PHE A 198 -7.06 -4.89 8.41
CA PHE A 198 -6.70 -5.19 7.04
C PHE A 198 -7.79 -6.06 6.39
N TYR A 199 -8.18 -5.71 5.16
CA TYR A 199 -9.09 -6.48 4.32
C TYR A 199 -8.44 -6.79 2.97
N GLY A 200 -8.55 -8.02 2.49
CA GLY A 200 -8.05 -8.44 1.18
C GLY A 200 -7.00 -9.54 1.26
N ARG A 201 -6.07 -9.56 0.29
CA ARG A 201 -5.10 -10.65 0.08
C ARG A 201 -3.82 -10.39 0.87
N ARG A 202 -3.55 -11.18 1.90
CA ARG A 202 -2.37 -11.01 2.77
C ARG A 202 -1.03 -11.14 2.04
N TRP A 203 -0.96 -12.01 1.03
CA TRP A 203 0.26 -12.30 0.27
C TRP A 203 0.55 -11.30 -0.86
N ALA A 204 -0.39 -10.41 -1.17
CA ALA A 204 -0.21 -9.44 -2.24
C ALA A 204 0.62 -8.24 -1.75
N ASN A 205 1.40 -7.64 -2.64
CA ASN A 205 2.08 -6.36 -2.44
C ASN A 205 1.64 -5.35 -3.52
N ILE A 206 1.93 -4.06 -3.33
CA ILE A 206 1.56 -3.02 -4.32
C ILE A 206 2.36 -3.17 -5.64
N TRP A 207 3.46 -3.91 -5.57
CA TRP A 207 4.27 -4.28 -6.72
C TRP A 207 3.68 -5.45 -7.50
N SER A 208 2.54 -6.02 -7.10
CA SER A 208 2.06 -7.30 -7.64
C SER A 208 1.50 -7.25 -9.06
N LYS A 209 1.40 -6.08 -9.70
CA LYS A 209 1.41 -6.00 -11.17
C LYS A 209 2.74 -6.48 -11.79
N ARG A 210 3.77 -6.65 -10.97
CA ARG A 210 5.05 -7.33 -11.20
C ARG A 210 5.15 -8.65 -10.41
N ALA A 211 4.08 -9.14 -9.77
CA ALA A 211 4.09 -10.45 -9.11
C ALA A 211 4.29 -11.48 -10.19
N CYS A 212 5.53 -11.90 -10.25
CA CYS A 212 6.00 -12.90 -11.14
C CYS A 212 6.81 -13.83 -10.26
N ILE A 213 6.76 -15.12 -10.58
CA ILE A 213 7.35 -16.16 -9.74
C ILE A 213 8.83 -15.84 -9.47
N ILE A 214 9.54 -15.28 -10.45
CA ILE A 214 10.93 -14.83 -10.31
C ILE A 214 11.04 -13.70 -9.28
N THR A 215 10.27 -12.62 -9.43
CA THR A 215 10.31 -11.48 -8.50
C THR A 215 10.03 -11.90 -7.06
N THR A 216 9.05 -12.76 -6.85
CA THR A 216 8.67 -13.25 -5.52
C THR A 216 9.80 -14.09 -4.89
N LEU A 217 10.48 -14.91 -5.70
CA LEU A 217 11.54 -15.79 -5.20
C LEU A 217 12.87 -15.06 -4.98
N THR A 218 13.13 -13.95 -5.67
CA THR A 218 14.40 -13.18 -5.60
C THR A 218 14.35 -11.95 -4.71
N LEU A 219 13.17 -11.41 -4.39
CA LEU A 219 12.99 -10.15 -3.62
C LEU A 219 13.73 -10.12 -2.27
N LYS A 220 13.76 -11.26 -1.55
CA LYS A 220 14.26 -11.30 -0.16
C LYS A 220 15.79 -11.36 -0.07
N ASP A 221 16.45 -12.03 -1.01
CA ASP A 221 17.85 -12.43 -0.87
C ASP A 221 18.73 -11.96 -2.04
N GLU A 222 18.15 -11.53 -3.17
CA GLU A 222 18.87 -11.33 -4.44
C GLU A 222 18.39 -10.08 -5.20
N LYS A 223 18.42 -8.91 -4.55
CA LYS A 223 17.92 -7.63 -5.11
C LYS A 223 18.58 -7.24 -6.44
N GLU A 224 19.86 -7.55 -6.66
CA GLU A 224 20.54 -7.30 -7.93
C GLU A 224 19.99 -8.15 -9.08
N ARG A 225 19.76 -9.43 -8.82
CA ARG A 225 19.14 -10.33 -9.79
C ARG A 225 17.73 -9.88 -10.12
N LEU A 226 16.95 -9.39 -9.16
CA LEU A 226 15.66 -8.79 -9.47
C LEU A 226 15.78 -7.63 -10.47
N ARG A 227 16.75 -6.73 -10.29
CA ARG A 227 16.98 -5.60 -11.22
C ARG A 227 17.40 -6.07 -12.61
N ASP A 228 18.23 -7.09 -12.70
CA ASP A 228 18.61 -7.68 -14.00
C ASP A 228 17.42 -8.34 -14.71
N PHE A 229 16.50 -8.95 -13.96
CA PHE A 229 15.27 -9.54 -14.51
C PHE A 229 14.38 -8.45 -15.08
N GLU A 230 14.19 -7.36 -14.32
CA GLU A 230 13.37 -6.23 -14.75
C GLU A 230 13.94 -5.58 -16.01
N ARG A 231 15.26 -5.38 -16.08
CA ARG A 231 15.93 -4.90 -17.31
C ARG A 231 15.72 -5.85 -18.48
N PHE A 232 15.98 -7.15 -18.32
CA PHE A 232 15.78 -8.12 -19.40
C PHE A 232 14.32 -8.15 -19.89
N ARG A 233 13.36 -8.14 -18.97
CA ARG A 233 11.94 -8.05 -19.29
C ARG A 233 11.64 -6.80 -20.11
N ASP A 234 12.07 -5.64 -19.63
CA ASP A 234 11.69 -4.35 -20.20
C ASP A 234 12.43 -4.08 -21.54
N ASP A 235 13.72 -4.40 -21.60
CA ASP A 235 14.57 -4.09 -22.74
C ASP A 235 14.57 -5.16 -23.83
N VAL A 236 14.26 -6.41 -23.51
CA VAL A 236 14.28 -7.51 -24.48
C VAL A 236 12.87 -8.04 -24.74
N ILE A 237 12.18 -8.49 -23.69
CA ILE A 237 10.92 -9.21 -23.87
C ILE A 237 9.81 -8.26 -24.31
N LEU A 238 9.60 -7.16 -23.60
CA LEU A 238 8.46 -6.26 -23.84
C LEU A 238 8.59 -5.42 -25.12
N ARG A 239 9.77 -5.36 -25.73
CA ARG A 239 9.97 -4.68 -27.03
C ARG A 239 9.28 -5.37 -28.20
N ARG A 240 8.90 -6.65 -28.07
CA ARG A 240 8.23 -7.42 -29.12
C ARG A 240 6.79 -7.73 -28.74
N SER A 241 5.87 -7.72 -29.72
CA SER A 241 4.44 -8.07 -29.52
C SER A 241 4.27 -9.45 -28.89
N LEU A 242 4.97 -10.46 -29.40
CA LEU A 242 4.97 -11.82 -28.86
C LEU A 242 5.48 -11.87 -27.42
N GLY A 243 6.51 -11.08 -27.09
CA GLY A 243 7.03 -11.02 -25.73
C GLY A 243 6.06 -10.38 -24.73
N ARG A 244 5.30 -9.37 -25.15
CA ARG A 244 4.19 -8.82 -24.33
C ARG A 244 3.10 -9.86 -24.05
N TYR A 245 2.75 -10.68 -25.05
CA TYR A 245 1.80 -11.77 -24.88
C TYR A 245 2.33 -12.85 -23.93
N LEU A 246 3.58 -13.29 -24.12
CA LEU A 246 4.25 -14.25 -23.24
C LEU A 246 4.32 -13.75 -21.78
N MET A 247 4.64 -12.47 -21.58
CA MET A 247 4.65 -11.88 -20.24
C MET A 247 3.27 -11.87 -19.59
N SER A 248 2.21 -11.68 -20.38
CA SER A 248 0.83 -11.74 -19.88
C SER A 248 0.46 -13.14 -19.40
N ILE A 249 0.81 -14.17 -20.18
CA ILE A 249 0.65 -15.59 -19.76
C ILE A 249 1.49 -15.88 -18.53
N TYR A 250 2.75 -15.44 -18.53
CA TYR A 250 3.67 -15.65 -17.42
C TYR A 250 3.16 -15.04 -16.11
N HIS A 251 2.60 -13.82 -16.13
CA HIS A 251 2.00 -13.22 -14.95
C HIS A 251 0.75 -13.98 -14.49
N LEU A 252 -0.09 -14.45 -15.42
CA LEU A 252 -1.26 -15.25 -15.10
C LEU A 252 -0.88 -16.56 -14.39
N LEU A 253 0.11 -17.28 -14.94
CA LEU A 253 0.60 -18.55 -14.39
C LEU A 253 1.45 -18.36 -13.13
N SER A 254 2.06 -17.18 -12.94
CA SER A 254 2.88 -16.89 -11.77
C SER A 254 2.07 -16.86 -10.47
N ILE A 255 0.78 -16.50 -10.52
CA ILE A 255 -0.05 -16.35 -9.31
C ILE A 255 -0.14 -17.65 -8.50
N PRO A 256 -0.58 -18.80 -9.05
CA PRO A 256 -0.64 -20.05 -8.30
C PRO A 256 0.74 -20.53 -7.84
N LEU A 257 1.78 -20.32 -8.65
CA LEU A 257 3.15 -20.70 -8.28
C LEU A 257 3.69 -19.85 -7.12
N VAL A 258 3.33 -18.56 -7.08
CA VAL A 258 3.68 -17.66 -5.99
C VAL A 258 2.98 -18.09 -4.69
N ILE A 259 1.70 -18.49 -4.77
CA ILE A 259 0.97 -19.04 -3.63
C ILE A 259 1.71 -20.28 -3.10
N PHE A 260 2.01 -21.25 -3.97
CA PHE A 260 2.74 -22.47 -3.61
C PHE A 260 4.13 -22.19 -2.98
N ALA A 261 4.89 -21.24 -3.55
CA ALA A 261 6.20 -20.84 -3.03
C ALA A 261 6.14 -20.12 -1.68
N THR A 262 5.05 -19.44 -1.38
CA THR A 262 4.91 -18.65 -0.15
C THR A 262 4.28 -19.44 0.99
N GLU A 263 3.51 -20.49 0.68
CA GLU A 263 2.89 -21.37 1.67
C GLU A 263 3.81 -22.47 2.17
N THR A 264 4.83 -22.88 1.40
CA THR A 264 5.74 -23.97 1.79
C THR A 264 7.21 -23.65 1.50
N GLU A 265 8.10 -23.96 2.45
CA GLU A 265 9.54 -23.79 2.26
C GLU A 265 10.07 -24.75 1.17
N GLY A 266 9.48 -25.95 1.08
CA GLY A 266 9.75 -26.93 0.02
C GLY A 266 9.38 -26.39 -1.37
N GLY A 267 8.20 -25.81 -1.53
CA GLY A 267 7.77 -25.19 -2.78
C GLY A 267 8.69 -24.04 -3.21
N ARG A 268 9.14 -23.22 -2.25
CA ARG A 268 10.13 -22.16 -2.50
C ARG A 268 11.45 -22.70 -3.04
N ARG A 269 12.01 -23.76 -2.43
CA ARG A 269 13.27 -24.39 -2.89
C ARG A 269 13.12 -25.02 -4.27
N LEU A 270 12.03 -25.74 -4.49
CA LEU A 270 11.72 -26.41 -5.76
C LEU A 270 11.68 -25.38 -6.91
N LEU A 271 10.88 -24.32 -6.74
CA LEU A 271 10.71 -23.31 -7.79
C LEU A 271 11.97 -22.47 -8.01
N LYS A 272 12.78 -22.20 -6.98
CA LYS A 272 14.13 -21.61 -7.16
C LYS A 272 15.01 -22.50 -8.05
N LYS A 273 14.99 -23.82 -7.84
CA LYS A 273 15.82 -24.77 -8.61
C LYS A 273 15.37 -24.90 -10.07
N PHE A 274 14.07 -25.01 -10.32
CA PHE A 274 13.55 -25.36 -11.65
C PHE A 274 13.07 -24.19 -12.49
N ILE A 275 12.73 -23.05 -11.88
CA ILE A 275 12.29 -21.86 -12.63
C ILE A 275 13.38 -20.80 -12.61
N VAL A 276 13.84 -20.40 -11.42
CA VAL A 276 14.74 -19.26 -11.29
C VAL A 276 16.13 -19.55 -11.86
N LYS A 277 16.76 -20.69 -11.50
CA LYS A 277 18.10 -21.03 -12.00
C LYS A 277 18.17 -21.18 -13.54
N PRO A 278 17.25 -21.90 -14.22
CA PRO A 278 17.28 -21.99 -15.68
C PRO A 278 17.03 -20.65 -16.34
N PHE A 279 16.08 -19.87 -15.80
CA PHE A 279 15.80 -18.54 -16.32
C PHE A 279 17.03 -17.62 -16.23
N TRP A 280 17.81 -17.72 -15.15
CA TRP A 280 19.04 -16.96 -15.02
C TRP A 280 20.09 -17.31 -16.06
N LYS A 281 20.25 -18.59 -16.39
CA LYS A 281 21.16 -19.00 -17.47
C LYS A 281 20.79 -18.31 -18.79
N ILE A 282 19.49 -18.19 -19.09
CA ILE A 282 19.00 -17.51 -20.29
C ILE A 282 19.39 -16.02 -20.27
N ILE A 283 19.08 -15.29 -19.18
CA ILE A 283 19.42 -13.87 -19.10
C ILE A 283 20.93 -13.66 -19.28
N THR A 284 21.76 -14.45 -18.59
CA THR A 284 23.22 -14.32 -18.70
C THR A 284 23.76 -14.61 -20.09
N LYS A 285 23.10 -15.51 -20.84
CA LYS A 285 23.50 -15.84 -22.21
C LYS A 285 23.16 -14.70 -23.18
N VAL A 286 21.96 -14.13 -23.08
CA VAL A 286 21.54 -13.01 -23.93
C VAL A 286 22.36 -11.74 -23.69
N ARG A 287 22.90 -11.56 -22.47
CA ARG A 287 23.75 -10.41 -22.13
C ARG A 287 25.15 -10.46 -22.76
N LYS A 288 25.59 -11.64 -23.22
CA LYS A 288 26.92 -11.87 -23.83
C LYS A 288 26.91 -11.77 -25.36
N THR A 289 25.74 -11.61 -25.96
CA THR A 289 25.49 -11.41 -27.39
C THR A 289 25.05 -9.97 -27.63
#